data_AF-A0A0R1XS92-F1
#
_entry.id   AF-A0A0R1XS92-F1
#
_cell.length_a   1.000
_cell.length_b   1.000
_cell.length_c   1.000
_cell.angle_alpha   90.00
_cell.angle_beta   90.00
_cell.angle_gamma   90.00
#
_symmetry.space_group_name_H-M   'P 1'
#
loop_
_entity.id
_entity.type
_entity.pdbx_description
1 polymer ?
#
loop_
_entity_poly.entity_id
_entity_poly.type
_entity_poly.pdbx_seq_one_letter_code
_entity_poly.pdbx_strand_id
1 'polypeptide(L)'
;MTDHGRIAISPVKTIVAILVPIIELSLGTLTTKIPSDLGKVSVTVLIFLVGLLALLYLYGGVLKADWPEFRAHLWRNLGIAVLLTIGLYGVLSLVRLGLQPFMPAAMLLSAQSTATLSLIGSLTALMAPFSEEIVFRYVLFYQWRNRGLLTPVMFVVSAVAFGLGHWNNFGGYVLQMIPYMVIGAVFSVIYWISQNIWQNIATHFLFDFVQVFAAVIMFILTFVMA
;
A
#
# COMPACT_ATOMS: atom_id res chain seq x y z
N MET A 1 -24.41 -1.54 -3.72
CA MET A 1 -23.79 -0.66 -4.73
C MET A 1 -24.06 0.81 -4.45
N THR A 2 -23.22 1.39 -3.59
CA THR A 2 -23.06 2.83 -3.41
C THR A 2 -22.24 3.40 -4.57
N ASP A 3 -22.88 4.16 -5.48
CA ASP A 3 -22.18 4.82 -6.59
C ASP A 3 -21.40 6.04 -6.09
N HIS A 4 -20.14 5.84 -5.66
CA HIS A 4 -19.28 6.94 -5.21
C HIS A 4 -18.97 7.97 -6.31
N GLY A 5 -19.22 7.65 -7.58
CA GLY A 5 -19.07 8.58 -8.71
C GLY A 5 -19.99 9.80 -8.64
N ARG A 6 -20.96 9.81 -7.72
CA ARG A 6 -21.90 10.92 -7.49
C ARG A 6 -21.60 11.75 -6.24
N ILE A 7 -20.58 11.39 -5.46
CA ILE A 7 -20.19 12.18 -4.28
C ILE A 7 -19.40 13.39 -4.77
N ALA A 8 -19.76 14.58 -4.27
CA ALA A 8 -19.02 15.79 -4.58
C ALA A 8 -17.57 15.67 -4.11
N ILE A 9 -16.62 15.74 -5.04
CA ILE A 9 -15.18 15.73 -4.72
C ILE A 9 -14.86 17.02 -3.97
N SER A 10 -14.33 16.90 -2.76
CA SER A 10 -13.78 18.03 -2.03
C SER A 10 -12.32 18.26 -2.46
N PRO A 11 -11.98 19.40 -3.10
CA PRO A 11 -10.61 19.69 -3.51
C PRO A 11 -9.65 19.75 -2.33
N VAL A 12 -10.10 20.35 -1.21
CA VAL A 12 -9.27 20.49 0.00
C VAL A 12 -8.93 19.12 0.59
N LYS A 13 -9.92 18.25 0.79
CA LYS A 13 -9.66 16.89 1.31
C LYS A 13 -8.75 16.09 0.37
N THR A 14 -8.96 16.23 -0.93
CA THR A 14 -8.16 15.56 -1.97
C THR A 14 -6.70 15.99 -1.89
N ILE A 15 -6.43 17.31 -1.85
CA ILE A 15 -5.08 17.85 -1.75
C ILE A 15 -4.41 17.38 -0.46
N VAL A 16 -5.09 17.49 0.68
CA VAL A 16 -4.53 17.07 1.97
C VAL A 16 -4.18 15.58 1.96
N ALA A 17 -5.06 14.72 1.45
CA ALA A 17 -4.79 13.28 1.37
C ALA A 17 -3.62 12.93 0.44
N ILE A 18 -3.44 13.64 -0.68
CA ILE A 18 -2.29 13.46 -1.57
C ILE A 18 -0.99 13.91 -0.90
N LEU A 19 -1.04 14.94 -0.05
CA LEU A 19 0.14 15.42 0.68
C LEU A 19 0.61 14.44 1.75
N VAL A 20 -0.28 13.60 2.32
CA VAL A 20 0.09 12.63 3.37
C VAL A 20 1.28 11.73 2.95
N PRO A 21 1.22 10.93 1.86
CA PRO A 21 2.35 10.08 1.47
C PRO A 21 3.60 10.88 1.07
N ILE A 22 3.45 12.10 0.56
CA ILE A 22 4.60 12.97 0.22
C ILE A 22 5.31 13.40 1.51
N ILE A 23 4.55 13.78 2.53
CA ILE A 23 5.07 14.15 3.85
C ILE A 23 5.69 12.92 4.52
N GLU A 24 5.03 11.77 4.50
CA GLU A 24 5.56 10.51 5.06
C GLU A 24 6.90 10.13 4.43
N LEU A 25 7.00 10.18 3.10
CA LEU A 25 8.25 9.95 2.37
C LEU A 25 9.35 10.94 2.77
N SER A 26 9.00 12.24 2.83
CA SER A 26 9.93 13.31 3.17
C SER A 26 10.46 13.15 4.60
N LEU A 27 9.57 12.96 5.57
CA LEU A 27 9.93 12.71 6.96
C LEU A 27 10.70 11.40 7.13
N GLY A 28 10.35 10.37 6.36
CA GLY A 28 11.07 9.10 6.29
C GLY A 28 12.56 9.29 5.97
N THR A 29 12.91 10.17 5.03
CA THR A 29 14.32 10.46 4.74
C THR A 29 15.07 11.08 5.91
N LEU A 30 14.38 11.88 6.74
CA LEU A 30 14.98 12.54 7.90
C LEU A 30 15.29 11.56 9.05
N THR A 31 14.61 10.40 9.08
CA THR A 31 14.90 9.37 10.09
C THR A 31 16.33 8.85 9.99
N THR A 32 16.97 8.94 8.82
CA THR A 32 18.38 8.55 8.64
C THR A 32 19.36 9.31 9.55
N LYS A 33 18.98 10.48 10.06
CA LYS A 33 19.76 11.27 11.02
C LYS A 33 19.70 10.74 12.46
N ILE A 34 18.79 9.81 12.76
CA ILE A 34 18.66 9.20 14.08
C ILE A 34 19.75 8.11 14.22
N PRO A 35 20.63 8.14 15.24
CA PRO A 35 21.72 7.17 15.34
C PRO A 35 21.27 5.72 15.61
N SER A 36 20.16 5.54 16.32
CA SER A 36 19.64 4.22 16.72
C SER A 36 18.70 3.67 15.66
N ASP A 37 18.94 2.45 15.17
CA ASP A 37 18.04 1.78 14.22
C ASP A 37 16.65 1.50 14.81
N LEU A 38 16.58 1.19 16.11
CA LEU A 38 15.31 1.09 16.81
C LEU A 38 14.58 2.45 16.80
N GLY A 39 15.30 3.53 17.10
CA GLY A 39 14.76 4.88 17.02
C GLY A 39 14.25 5.24 15.62
N LYS A 40 14.99 4.89 14.56
CA LYS A 40 14.57 5.10 13.17
C LYS A 40 13.24 4.40 12.89
N VAL A 41 13.16 3.10 13.16
CA VAL A 41 11.97 2.29 12.86
C VAL A 41 10.77 2.76 13.69
N SER A 42 10.96 3.05 14.98
CA SER A 42 9.88 3.56 15.84
C SER A 42 9.33 4.91 15.36
N VAL A 43 10.20 5.83 14.94
CA VAL A 43 9.76 7.13 14.39
C VAL A 43 9.03 6.93 13.05
N THR A 44 9.50 6.04 12.18
CA THR A 44 8.81 5.70 10.93
C THR A 44 7.40 5.14 11.19
N VAL A 45 7.25 4.23 12.15
CA VAL A 45 5.92 3.69 12.54
C VAL A 45 5.00 4.82 13.01
N LEU A 46 5.51 5.75 13.83
CA LEU A 46 4.76 6.91 14.31
C LEU A 46 4.31 7.83 13.17
N ILE A 47 5.18 8.11 12.20
CA ILE A 47 4.86 8.92 11.01
C ILE A 47 3.69 8.29 10.25
N PHE A 48 3.76 7.00 9.92
CA PHE A 48 2.70 6.27 9.21
C PHE A 48 1.40 6.21 10.02
N LEU A 49 1.48 6.02 11.34
CA LEU A 49 0.29 6.01 12.19
C LEU A 49 -0.43 7.37 12.16
N VAL A 50 0.30 8.48 12.26
CA VAL A 50 -0.28 9.83 12.20
C VAL A 50 -0.91 10.09 10.83
N GLY A 51 -0.24 9.70 9.74
CA GLY A 51 -0.79 9.82 8.39
C GLY A 51 -2.07 8.99 8.19
N LEU A 52 -2.08 7.74 8.66
CA LEU A 52 -3.27 6.89 8.66
C LEU A 52 -4.43 7.52 9.43
N LEU A 53 -4.18 8.02 10.65
CA LEU A 53 -5.23 8.67 11.46
C LEU A 53 -5.81 9.90 10.75
N ALA A 54 -4.97 10.71 10.10
CA ALA A 54 -5.41 11.84 9.30
C ALA A 54 -6.31 11.40 8.13
N LEU A 55 -5.92 10.34 7.41
CA LEU A 55 -6.71 9.79 6.30
C LEU A 55 -8.04 9.19 6.76
N LEU A 56 -8.05 8.47 7.89
CA LEU A 56 -9.27 7.94 8.50
C LEU A 56 -10.21 9.06 8.95
N TYR A 57 -9.69 10.17 9.44
CA TYR A 57 -10.49 11.35 9.76
C TYR A 57 -11.12 11.97 8.49
N LEU A 58 -10.36 12.11 7.40
CA LEU A 58 -10.83 12.74 6.18
C LEU A 58 -11.80 11.87 5.35
N TYR A 59 -11.50 10.57 5.25
CA TYR A 59 -12.14 9.61 4.33
C TYR A 59 -12.73 8.37 5.03
N GLY A 60 -12.78 8.32 6.36
CA GLY A 60 -13.42 7.22 7.09
C GLY A 60 -14.90 7.03 6.76
N GLY A 61 -15.57 8.05 6.22
CA GLY A 61 -16.93 7.93 5.67
C GLY A 61 -17.03 6.96 4.48
N VAL A 62 -16.01 6.91 3.62
CA VAL A 62 -15.95 5.96 2.49
C VAL A 62 -15.87 4.53 3.00
N LEU A 63 -14.99 4.28 3.98
CA LEU A 63 -14.85 2.97 4.61
C LEU A 63 -16.17 2.55 5.28
N LYS A 64 -16.80 3.46 6.03
CA LYS A 64 -18.09 3.16 6.67
C LYS A 64 -19.20 2.86 5.67
N ALA A 65 -19.21 3.52 4.51
CA ALA A 65 -20.22 3.30 3.47
C ALA A 65 -20.08 1.93 2.81
N ASP A 66 -18.86 1.47 2.53
CA ASP A 66 -18.61 0.21 1.82
C ASP A 66 -18.61 -1.02 2.74
N TRP A 67 -18.47 -0.82 4.05
CA TRP A 67 -18.37 -1.92 5.02
C TRP A 67 -19.61 -2.83 5.08
N PRO A 68 -20.85 -2.31 5.10
CA PRO A 68 -22.05 -3.16 5.14
C PRO A 68 -22.15 -4.12 3.95
N GLU A 69 -21.77 -3.67 2.76
CA GLU A 69 -21.80 -4.49 1.54
C GLU A 69 -20.71 -5.57 1.57
N PHE A 70 -19.52 -5.22 2.03
CA PHE A 70 -18.43 -6.18 2.19
C PHE A 70 -18.76 -7.26 3.23
N ARG A 71 -19.24 -6.87 4.42
CA ARG A 71 -19.51 -7.80 5.51
C ARG A 71 -20.71 -8.72 5.26
N ALA A 72 -21.67 -8.30 4.42
CA ALA A 72 -22.84 -9.12 4.08
C ALA A 72 -22.45 -10.47 3.45
N HIS A 73 -21.30 -10.52 2.78
CA HIS A 73 -20.77 -11.73 2.15
C HIS A 73 -19.32 -11.97 2.54
N LEU A 74 -19.01 -11.80 3.83
CA LEU A 74 -17.65 -11.76 4.36
C LEU A 74 -16.77 -12.91 3.83
N TRP A 75 -17.20 -14.16 3.97
CA TRP A 75 -16.40 -15.33 3.56
C TRP A 75 -16.13 -15.39 2.06
N ARG A 76 -17.13 -15.04 1.24
CA ARG A 76 -16.94 -14.96 -0.21
C ARG A 76 -15.92 -13.89 -0.57
N ASN A 77 -16.06 -12.70 0.03
CA ASN A 77 -15.21 -11.57 -0.28
C ASN A 77 -13.78 -11.78 0.21
N LEU A 78 -13.60 -12.42 1.38
CA LEU A 78 -12.29 -12.88 1.86
C LEU A 78 -11.71 -13.97 0.96
N GLY A 79 -12.50 -14.94 0.52
CA GLY A 79 -12.06 -15.96 -0.44
C GLY A 79 -11.58 -15.35 -1.75
N ILE A 80 -12.31 -14.35 -2.27
CA ILE A 80 -11.89 -13.57 -3.44
C ILE A 80 -10.59 -12.80 -3.13
N ALA A 81 -10.46 -12.18 -1.95
CA ALA A 81 -9.25 -11.45 -1.58
C ALA A 81 -8.02 -12.36 -1.53
N VAL A 82 -8.15 -13.59 -1.04
CA VAL A 82 -7.09 -14.61 -1.07
C VAL A 82 -6.71 -14.96 -2.52
N LEU A 83 -7.69 -15.25 -3.38
CA LEU A 83 -7.41 -15.58 -4.79
C LEU A 83 -6.73 -14.42 -5.53
N LEU A 84 -7.19 -13.18 -5.31
CA LEU A 84 -6.57 -11.98 -5.87
C LEU A 84 -5.15 -11.79 -5.34
N THR A 85 -4.90 -12.08 -4.05
CA THR A 85 -3.55 -12.01 -3.45
C THR A 85 -2.59 -12.98 -4.14
N ILE A 86 -3.02 -14.22 -4.37
CA ILE A 86 -2.23 -15.21 -5.12
C ILE A 86 -1.93 -14.68 -6.53
N GLY A 87 -2.94 -14.13 -7.21
CA GLY A 87 -2.79 -13.49 -8.51
C GLY A 87 -1.77 -12.35 -8.50
N LEU A 88 -1.79 -11.48 -7.48
CA LEU A 88 -0.84 -10.38 -7.31
C LEU A 88 0.60 -10.88 -7.16
N TYR A 89 0.83 -11.93 -6.38
CA TYR A 89 2.15 -12.56 -6.29
C TYR A 89 2.61 -13.15 -7.64
N GLY A 90 1.69 -13.73 -8.41
CA GLY A 90 1.96 -14.19 -9.77
C GLY A 90 2.38 -13.03 -10.69
N VAL A 91 1.61 -11.95 -10.73
CA VAL A 91 1.91 -10.75 -11.52
C VAL A 91 3.25 -10.14 -11.10
N LEU A 92 3.47 -9.96 -9.80
CA LEU A 92 4.71 -9.41 -9.26
C LEU A 92 5.92 -10.24 -9.72
N SER A 93 5.82 -11.57 -9.63
CA SER A 93 6.90 -12.48 -10.02
C SER A 93 7.18 -12.42 -11.52
N LEU A 94 6.15 -12.38 -12.36
CA LEU A 94 6.29 -12.27 -13.81
C LEU A 94 6.94 -10.96 -14.23
N VAL A 95 6.51 -9.83 -13.64
CA VAL A 95 7.11 -8.52 -13.95
C VAL A 95 8.56 -8.47 -13.51
N ARG A 96 8.88 -8.98 -12.31
CA ARG A 96 10.27 -9.07 -11.82
C ARG A 96 11.15 -9.92 -12.72
N LEU A 97 10.65 -11.08 -13.17
CA LEU A 97 11.36 -11.95 -14.10
C LEU A 97 11.68 -11.22 -15.42
N GLY A 98 10.72 -10.49 -15.98
CA GLY A 98 10.92 -9.70 -17.20
C GLY A 98 11.91 -8.54 -17.03
N LEU A 99 12.03 -7.97 -15.83
CA LEU A 99 12.95 -6.88 -15.53
C LEU A 99 14.36 -7.36 -15.12
N GLN A 100 14.52 -8.62 -14.74
CA GLN A 100 15.78 -9.18 -14.23
C GLN A 100 17.00 -8.88 -15.14
N PRO A 101 16.92 -8.96 -16.50
CA PRO A 101 18.07 -8.66 -17.37
C PRO A 101 18.55 -7.20 -17.29
N PHE A 102 17.71 -6.29 -16.79
CA PHE A 102 17.98 -4.86 -16.70
C PHE A 102 18.41 -4.42 -15.29
N MET A 103 18.35 -5.33 -14.31
CA MET A 103 18.67 -5.05 -12.91
C MET A 103 20.15 -5.34 -12.61
N PRO A 104 20.93 -4.34 -12.14
CA PRO A 104 22.27 -4.59 -11.63
C PRO A 104 22.23 -5.56 -10.45
N ALA A 105 23.24 -6.44 -10.33
CA ALA A 105 23.34 -7.38 -9.20
C ALA A 105 23.29 -6.69 -7.83
N ALA A 106 23.83 -5.47 -7.73
CA ALA A 106 23.77 -4.65 -6.51
C ALA A 106 22.33 -4.26 -6.10
N MET A 107 21.38 -4.22 -7.04
CA MET A 107 19.96 -3.95 -6.75
C MET A 107 19.22 -5.20 -6.22
N LEU A 108 19.84 -6.39 -6.28
CA LEU A 108 19.25 -7.64 -5.79
C LEU A 108 19.62 -7.95 -4.34
N LEU A 109 20.55 -7.22 -3.73
CA LEU A 109 20.86 -7.38 -2.30
C LEU A 109 19.74 -6.77 -1.45
N SER A 110 19.04 -7.62 -0.68
CA SER A 110 18.16 -7.17 0.39
C SER A 110 18.98 -6.69 1.58
N ALA A 111 18.61 -5.55 2.15
CA ALA A 111 19.15 -5.13 3.44
C ALA A 111 18.74 -6.15 4.50
N GLN A 112 19.70 -6.74 5.19
CA GLN A 112 19.43 -7.63 6.31
C GLN A 112 19.16 -6.79 7.57
N SER A 113 17.94 -6.88 8.10
CA SER A 113 17.56 -6.29 9.39
C SER A 113 17.49 -7.37 10.47
N THR A 114 17.70 -6.98 11.73
CA THR A 114 17.49 -7.90 12.85
C THR A 114 16.01 -8.26 12.98
N ALA A 115 15.70 -9.43 13.54
CA ALA A 115 14.31 -9.88 13.67
C ALA A 115 13.43 -8.91 14.48
N THR A 116 13.98 -8.29 15.53
CA THR A 116 13.29 -7.26 16.31
C THR A 116 12.93 -6.03 15.47
N LEU A 117 13.89 -5.53 14.66
CA LEU A 117 13.64 -4.37 13.80
C LEU A 117 12.61 -4.72 12.71
N SER A 118 12.69 -5.92 12.14
CA SER A 118 11.70 -6.44 11.18
C SER A 118 10.30 -6.53 11.79
N LEU A 119 10.18 -7.01 13.03
CA LEU A 119 8.89 -7.11 13.71
C LEU A 119 8.27 -5.72 13.95
N ILE A 120 9.04 -4.77 14.47
CA ILE A 120 8.52 -3.40 14.70
C ILE A 120 8.20 -2.72 13.37
N GLY A 121 9.07 -2.86 12.37
CA GLY A 121 8.84 -2.32 11.02
C GLY A 121 7.59 -2.89 10.35
N SER A 122 7.25 -4.15 10.62
CA SER A 122 6.06 -4.79 10.04
C SER A 122 4.74 -4.13 10.45
N LEU A 123 4.73 -3.30 11.50
CA LEU A 123 3.58 -2.48 11.86
C LEU A 123 3.22 -1.48 10.75
N THR A 124 4.20 -0.95 10.01
CA THR A 124 3.89 -0.07 8.87
C THR A 124 3.19 -0.85 7.76
N ALA A 125 3.59 -2.08 7.50
CA ALA A 125 2.95 -2.96 6.51
C ALA A 125 1.52 -3.36 6.91
N LEU A 126 1.19 -3.42 8.21
CA LEU A 126 -0.19 -3.62 8.66
C LEU A 126 -1.08 -2.38 8.45
N MET A 127 -0.49 -1.19 8.52
CA MET A 127 -1.20 0.09 8.39
C MET A 127 -1.33 0.55 6.93
N ALA A 128 -0.31 0.29 6.10
CA ALA A 128 -0.20 0.75 4.73
C ALA A 128 -1.43 0.40 3.86
N PRO A 129 -1.99 -0.83 3.88
CA PRO A 129 -3.18 -1.16 3.09
C PRO A 129 -4.37 -0.22 3.34
N PHE A 130 -4.49 0.40 4.50
CA PHE A 130 -5.56 1.35 4.77
C PHE A 130 -5.27 2.73 4.20
N SER A 131 -4.09 3.29 4.48
CA SER A 131 -3.71 4.62 3.99
C SER A 131 -3.55 4.63 2.47
N GLU A 132 -2.87 3.63 1.92
CA GLU A 132 -2.57 3.52 0.51
C GLU A 132 -3.82 3.31 -0.34
N GLU A 133 -4.76 2.47 0.10
CA GLU A 133 -5.99 2.25 -0.68
C GLU A 133 -6.92 3.48 -0.64
N ILE A 134 -6.93 4.25 0.46
CA ILE A 134 -7.62 5.54 0.51
C ILE A 134 -6.99 6.52 -0.50
N VAL A 135 -5.67 6.71 -0.45
CA VAL A 135 -5.01 7.73 -1.27
C VAL A 135 -4.94 7.30 -2.73
N PHE A 136 -4.36 6.15 -3.02
CA PHE A 136 -4.07 5.74 -4.39
C PHE A 136 -5.33 5.24 -5.10
N ARG A 137 -6.22 4.48 -4.43
CA ARG A 137 -7.40 3.94 -5.12
C ARG A 137 -8.59 4.84 -5.06
N TYR A 138 -8.95 5.37 -3.91
CA TYR A 138 -10.10 6.25 -3.83
C TYR A 138 -9.77 7.66 -4.35
N VAL A 139 -8.84 8.36 -3.71
CA VAL A 139 -8.56 9.78 -3.99
C VAL A 139 -7.91 9.99 -5.37
N LEU A 140 -6.91 9.19 -5.72
CA LEU A 140 -6.20 9.37 -6.98
C LEU A 140 -6.88 8.67 -8.16
N PHE A 141 -7.90 7.84 -7.97
CA PHE A 141 -8.51 7.12 -9.09
C PHE A 141 -10.03 7.07 -9.04
N TYR A 142 -10.62 6.31 -8.12
CA TYR A 142 -12.02 5.92 -8.17
C TYR A 142 -12.99 7.10 -8.02
N GLN A 143 -12.64 8.15 -7.26
CA GLN A 143 -13.48 9.35 -7.18
C GLN A 143 -13.63 10.08 -8.54
N TRP A 144 -12.74 9.81 -9.49
CA TRP A 144 -12.77 10.36 -10.86
C TRP A 144 -13.51 9.47 -11.86
N ARG A 145 -14.10 8.37 -11.39
CA ARG A 145 -14.91 7.46 -12.22
C ARG A 145 -15.99 8.21 -13.00
N ASN A 146 -16.19 7.82 -14.25
CA ASN A 146 -17.16 8.40 -15.19
C ASN A 146 -16.91 9.87 -15.56
N ARG A 147 -15.68 10.38 -15.44
CA ARG A 147 -15.31 11.76 -15.82
C ARG A 147 -14.54 11.85 -17.14
N GLY A 148 -14.92 11.04 -18.12
CA GLY A 148 -14.28 11.01 -19.43
C GLY A 148 -12.78 10.69 -19.34
N LEU A 149 -11.95 11.48 -20.04
CA LEU A 149 -10.49 11.32 -20.11
C LEU A 149 -9.77 11.42 -18.76
N LEU A 150 -10.38 12.08 -17.76
CA LEU A 150 -9.78 12.12 -16.42
C LEU A 150 -9.71 10.74 -15.78
N THR A 151 -10.66 9.84 -16.06
CA THR A 151 -10.68 8.50 -15.46
C THR A 151 -9.43 7.68 -15.82
N PRO A 152 -9.07 7.49 -17.11
CA PRO A 152 -7.86 6.76 -17.47
C PRO A 152 -6.58 7.51 -17.10
N VAL A 153 -6.56 8.85 -17.11
CA VAL A 153 -5.40 9.63 -16.64
C VAL A 153 -5.14 9.35 -15.16
N MET A 154 -6.18 9.45 -14.34
CA MET A 154 -6.09 9.24 -12.90
C MET A 154 -5.80 7.77 -12.54
N PHE A 155 -6.21 6.81 -13.38
CA PHE A 155 -5.75 5.42 -13.28
C PHE A 155 -4.23 5.30 -13.38
N VAL A 156 -3.63 5.93 -14.40
CA VAL A 156 -2.17 5.90 -14.60
C VAL A 156 -1.45 6.65 -13.48
N VAL A 157 -1.93 7.83 -13.10
CA VAL A 157 -1.38 8.61 -11.99
C VAL A 157 -1.37 7.79 -10.70
N SER A 158 -2.49 7.14 -10.38
CA SER A 158 -2.62 6.26 -9.22
C SER A 158 -1.62 5.10 -9.24
N ALA A 159 -1.48 4.42 -10.38
CA ALA A 159 -0.55 3.30 -10.53
C ALA A 159 0.92 3.74 -10.37
N VAL A 160 1.32 4.81 -11.05
CA VAL A 160 2.69 5.34 -10.98
C VAL A 160 3.00 5.86 -9.58
N ALA A 161 2.10 6.65 -8.99
CA ALA A 161 2.28 7.22 -7.66
C ALA A 161 2.41 6.13 -6.58
N PHE A 162 1.67 5.03 -6.71
CA PHE A 162 1.80 3.89 -5.81
C PHE A 162 3.20 3.25 -5.86
N GLY A 163 3.75 3.04 -7.05
CA GLY A 163 5.13 2.54 -7.19
C GLY A 163 6.17 3.53 -6.65
N LEU A 164 6.01 4.83 -6.95
CA LEU A 164 6.89 5.89 -6.42
C LEU A 164 6.77 6.06 -4.90
N GLY A 165 5.64 5.66 -4.31
CA GLY A 165 5.44 5.58 -2.86
C GLY A 165 6.49 4.71 -2.15
N HIS A 166 7.15 3.82 -2.89
CA HIS A 166 8.18 2.93 -2.37
C HIS A 166 9.61 3.47 -2.56
N TRP A 167 9.76 4.77 -2.80
CA TRP A 167 11.05 5.41 -3.08
C TRP A 167 12.15 5.05 -2.06
N ASN A 168 11.83 5.21 -0.77
CA ASN A 168 12.77 4.95 0.32
C ASN A 168 13.06 3.45 0.48
N ASN A 169 12.13 2.56 0.12
CA ASN A 169 12.34 1.10 0.20
C ASN A 169 13.34 0.60 -0.84
N PHE A 170 13.37 1.25 -2.01
CA PHE A 170 14.25 0.87 -3.12
C PHE A 170 15.41 1.83 -3.32
N GLY A 171 15.75 2.67 -2.34
CA GLY A 171 16.90 3.58 -2.42
C GLY A 171 16.86 4.52 -3.63
N GLY A 172 15.67 4.86 -4.13
CA GLY A 172 15.49 5.68 -5.33
C GLY A 172 15.64 4.96 -6.68
N TYR A 173 15.84 3.65 -6.69
CA TYR A 173 15.96 2.88 -7.94
C TYR A 173 14.60 2.65 -8.60
N VAL A 174 14.24 3.50 -9.55
CA VAL A 174 12.92 3.48 -10.23
C VAL A 174 12.61 2.12 -10.88
N LEU A 175 13.61 1.41 -11.40
CA LEU A 175 13.41 0.09 -12.00
C LEU A 175 12.83 -0.93 -11.01
N GLN A 176 13.14 -0.82 -9.72
CA GLN A 176 12.58 -1.66 -8.64
C GLN A 176 11.17 -1.26 -8.24
N MET A 177 10.74 -0.04 -8.60
CA MET A 177 9.38 0.47 -8.36
C MET A 177 8.40 0.05 -9.46
N ILE A 178 8.87 -0.27 -10.67
CA ILE A 178 8.01 -0.67 -11.79
C ILE A 178 7.09 -1.85 -11.44
N PRO A 179 7.57 -2.95 -10.81
CA PRO A 179 6.67 -4.02 -10.38
C PRO A 179 5.54 -3.51 -9.47
N TYR A 180 5.83 -2.54 -8.60
CA TYR A 180 4.84 -1.94 -7.71
C TYR A 180 3.90 -1.02 -8.48
N MET A 181 4.35 -0.30 -9.52
CA MET A 181 3.45 0.45 -10.41
C MET A 181 2.43 -0.48 -11.09
N VAL A 182 2.87 -1.65 -11.54
CA VAL A 182 1.97 -2.66 -12.13
C VAL A 182 1.00 -3.20 -11.09
N ILE A 183 1.47 -3.53 -9.89
CA ILE A 183 0.62 -3.97 -8.78
C ILE A 183 -0.40 -2.88 -8.42
N GLY A 184 0.00 -1.61 -8.42
CA GLY A 184 -0.90 -0.49 -8.21
C GLY A 184 -1.99 -0.39 -9.29
N ALA A 185 -1.64 -0.64 -10.56
CA ALA A 185 -2.62 -0.73 -11.63
C ALA A 185 -3.60 -1.89 -11.43
N VAL A 186 -3.12 -3.06 -10.99
CA VAL A 186 -3.99 -4.21 -10.69
C VAL A 186 -4.94 -3.88 -9.54
N PHE A 187 -4.47 -3.25 -8.45
CA PHE A 187 -5.34 -2.79 -7.38
C PHE A 187 -6.40 -1.79 -7.87
N SER A 188 -6.04 -0.87 -8.77
CA SER A 188 -7.03 0.03 -9.38
C SER A 188 -8.10 -0.73 -10.18
N VAL A 189 -7.72 -1.80 -10.90
CA VAL A 189 -8.69 -2.68 -11.59
C VAL A 189 -9.58 -3.42 -10.59
N ILE A 190 -9.02 -3.97 -9.51
CA ILE A 190 -9.80 -4.62 -8.45
C ILE A 190 -10.84 -3.64 -7.88
N TYR A 191 -10.47 -2.38 -7.63
CA TYR A 191 -11.41 -1.41 -7.07
C TYR A 191 -12.48 -1.02 -8.10
N TRP A 192 -12.08 -0.85 -9.36
CA TRP A 192 -13.02 -0.54 -10.44
C TRP A 192 -14.13 -1.60 -10.57
N ILE A 193 -13.75 -2.88 -10.48
CA ILE A 193 -14.68 -4.02 -10.61
C ILE A 193 -15.50 -4.20 -9.33
N SER A 194 -14.83 -4.25 -8.18
CA SER A 194 -15.50 -4.53 -6.90
C SER A 194 -16.36 -3.38 -6.41
N GLN A 195 -16.02 -2.14 -6.81
CA GLN A 195 -16.66 -0.91 -6.35
C GLN A 195 -16.72 -0.80 -4.81
N ASN A 196 -15.82 -1.49 -4.12
CA ASN A 196 -15.81 -1.59 -2.67
C ASN A 196 -14.38 -1.51 -2.14
N ILE A 197 -14.09 -0.48 -1.36
CA ILE A 197 -12.72 -0.22 -0.88
C ILE A 197 -12.21 -1.34 0.04
N TRP A 198 -13.11 -2.05 0.75
CA TRP A 198 -12.71 -3.15 1.62
C TRP A 198 -12.25 -4.38 0.85
N GLN A 199 -12.73 -4.59 -0.38
CA GLN A 199 -12.20 -5.67 -1.22
C GLN A 199 -10.72 -5.42 -1.55
N ASN A 200 -10.40 -4.17 -1.86
CA ASN A 200 -9.04 -3.72 -2.10
C ASN A 200 -8.18 -3.79 -0.83
N ILE A 201 -8.64 -3.20 0.28
CA ILE A 201 -7.95 -3.23 1.57
C ILE A 201 -7.68 -4.66 2.02
N ALA A 202 -8.67 -5.56 1.94
CA ALA A 202 -8.49 -6.96 2.35
C ALA A 202 -7.47 -7.68 1.47
N THR A 203 -7.50 -7.45 0.16
CA THR A 203 -6.53 -8.07 -0.77
C THR A 203 -5.12 -7.55 -0.52
N HIS A 204 -4.95 -6.24 -0.37
CA HIS A 204 -3.67 -5.61 -0.09
C HIS A 204 -3.15 -6.00 1.29
N PHE A 205 -4.01 -6.02 2.30
CA PHE A 205 -3.65 -6.48 3.64
C PHE A 205 -3.13 -7.91 3.64
N LEU A 206 -3.81 -8.84 2.95
CA LEU A 206 -3.34 -10.22 2.82
C LEU A 206 -2.03 -10.32 2.05
N PHE A 207 -1.84 -9.49 1.03
CA PHE A 207 -0.59 -9.41 0.28
C PHE A 207 0.58 -9.03 1.19
N ASP A 208 0.44 -7.99 2.01
CA ASP A 208 1.48 -7.53 2.94
C ASP A 208 1.63 -8.44 4.17
N PHE A 209 0.55 -9.09 4.60
CA PHE A 209 0.52 -9.95 5.77
C PHE A 209 1.53 -11.10 5.67
N VAL A 210 1.85 -11.57 4.46
CA VAL A 210 2.91 -12.59 4.25
C VAL A 210 4.25 -12.10 4.80
N GLN A 211 4.60 -10.83 4.60
CA GLN A 211 5.84 -10.25 5.13
C GLN A 211 5.79 -10.10 6.65
N VAL A 212 4.65 -9.68 7.19
CA VAL A 212 4.43 -9.57 8.64
C VAL A 212 4.56 -10.94 9.30
N PHE A 213 3.93 -11.96 8.72
CA PHE A 213 4.01 -13.34 9.20
C PHE A 213 5.44 -13.87 9.17
N ALA A 214 6.19 -13.60 8.10
CA ALA A 214 7.62 -13.93 8.03
C ALA A 214 8.43 -13.23 9.14
N ALA A 215 8.19 -11.94 9.40
CA ALA A 215 8.87 -11.20 10.47
C ALA A 215 8.58 -11.80 11.87
N VAL A 216 7.33 -12.19 12.14
CA VAL A 216 6.93 -12.86 13.39
C VAL A 216 7.64 -14.20 13.55
N ILE A 217 7.66 -15.04 12.51
CA ILE A 217 8.37 -16.33 12.54
C ILE A 217 9.84 -16.12 12.85
N MET A 218 10.50 -15.19 12.13
CA MET A 218 11.93 -14.91 12.34
C MET A 218 12.21 -14.44 13.76
N PHE A 219 11.33 -13.61 14.35
CA PHE A 219 11.46 -13.18 15.73
C PHE A 219 11.34 -14.35 16.73
N ILE A 220 10.35 -15.22 16.58
CA ILE A 220 10.19 -16.41 17.45
C ILE A 220 11.43 -17.29 17.35
N LEU A 221 11.91 -17.53 16.14
CA LEU A 221 13.09 -18.35 15.87
C LEU A 221 14.37 -17.81 16.55
N THR A 222 14.50 -16.50 16.76
CA THR A 222 15.65 -15.95 17.49
C THR A 222 15.72 -16.38 18.96
N PHE A 223 14.62 -16.82 19.57
CA PHE A 223 14.62 -17.34 20.95
C PHE A 223 14.67 -18.86 21.03
N VAL A 224 14.24 -19.55 19.96
CA VAL A 224 14.24 -21.02 19.90
C VAL A 224 15.62 -21.55 19.51
N MET A 225 16.37 -20.78 18.72
CA MET A 225 17.71 -21.16 18.24
C MET A 225 18.87 -20.48 18.99
N ALA A 226 18.57 -19.66 20.01
CA ALA A 226 19.56 -19.07 20.90
C ALA A 226 19.85 -19.99 22.09
#